data_AF-A0A2P2MEV5-F1
#
_entry.id   AF-A0A2P2MEV5-F1
#
_cell.length_a   1.000
_cell.length_b   1.000
_cell.length_c   1.000
_cell.angle_alpha   90.00
_cell.angle_beta   90.00
_cell.angle_gamma   90.00
#
_symmetry.space_group_name_H-M   'P 1'
#
loop_
_entity.id
_entity.type
_entity.pdbx_description
1 polymer ?
#
loop_
_entity_poly.entity_id
_entity_poly.type
_entity_poly.pdbx_seq_one_letter_code
_entity_poly.pdbx_strand_id
1 'polypeptide(L)'
;MLELQTLHNFFPNLKHLDLTFNNLQGTSFGSYYLNNLEQLLLDYSTVDDNFLQSIRALVSLQILSMQQLNAFQLTQGWPHLKSLKKLDLYETTTLNYRML
;
A
#
# COMPACT_ATOMS: atom_id res chain seq x y z
N MET A 1 14.87 11.43 -0.55
CA MET A 1 13.80 10.54 -1.06
C MET A 1 13.76 9.33 -0.15
N LEU A 2 12.61 8.99 0.43
CA LEU A 2 12.51 7.85 1.33
C LEU A 2 12.53 6.56 0.50
N GLU A 3 13.56 5.74 0.66
CA GLU A 3 13.67 4.47 -0.05
C GLU A 3 13.02 3.34 0.75
N LEU A 4 11.71 3.15 0.57
CA LEU A 4 10.93 2.13 1.30
C LEU A 4 11.47 0.70 1.13
N GLN A 5 12.13 0.41 0.01
CA GLN A 5 12.85 -0.85 -0.24
C GLN A 5 13.93 -1.17 0.79
N THR A 6 14.54 -0.15 1.42
CA THR A 6 15.61 -0.33 2.41
C THR A 6 15.10 -0.66 3.81
N LEU A 7 13.79 -0.49 4.07
CA LEU A 7 13.21 -0.71 5.40
C LEU A 7 13.48 -2.12 5.93
N HIS A 8 13.51 -3.13 5.07
CA HIS A 8 13.84 -4.50 5.46
C HIS A 8 15.23 -4.66 6.06
N ASN A 9 16.20 -3.86 5.62
CA ASN A 9 17.57 -3.92 6.14
C ASN A 9 17.66 -3.45 7.60
N PHE A 10 16.75 -2.56 8.00
CA PHE A 10 16.72 -1.99 9.35
C PHE A 10 15.66 -2.66 10.24
N PHE A 11 14.55 -3.11 9.62
CA PHE A 11 13.37 -3.64 10.28
C PHE A 11 12.92 -4.94 9.60
N PRO A 12 13.69 -6.03 9.69
CA PRO A 12 13.40 -7.29 8.99
C PRO A 12 12.06 -7.94 9.43
N ASN A 13 11.57 -7.58 10.61
CA ASN A 13 10.32 -8.07 11.20
C ASN A 13 9.22 -7.00 11.25
N LEU A 14 9.29 -5.97 10.39
CA LEU A 14 8.29 -4.91 10.36
C LEU A 14 6.90 -5.49 10.07
N LYS A 15 5.97 -5.30 11.01
CA LYS A 15 4.58 -5.77 10.92
C LYS A 15 3.59 -4.64 10.65
N HIS A 16 3.87 -3.45 11.14
CA HIS A 16 2.99 -2.30 11.04
C HIS A 16 3.80 -1.14 10.47
N LEU A 17 3.28 -0.52 9.42
CA LEU A 17 3.88 0.63 8.79
C LEU A 17 2.81 1.69 8.59
N ASP A 18 3.06 2.87 9.15
CA ASP A 18 2.22 4.04 9.00
C ASP A 18 2.94 5.06 8.11
N LEU A 19 2.33 5.35 6.96
CA LEU A 19 2.79 6.37 6.01
C LEU A 19 1.68 7.39 5.75
N THR A 20 0.77 7.59 6.71
CA THR A 20 -0.30 8.60 6.66
C THR A 20 0.29 10.00 6.43
N PHE A 21 -0.38 10.85 5.67
CA PHE A 21 0.04 12.22 5.36
C PHE A 21 1.40 12.34 4.62
N ASN A 22 1.68 11.44 3.67
CA ASN A 22 2.92 11.48 2.88
C ASN A 22 2.67 11.63 1.37
N ASN A 23 3.64 12.26 0.67
CA ASN A 23 3.74 12.15 -0.79
C ASN A 23 4.71 11.03 -1.15
N LEU A 24 4.17 9.93 -1.67
CA LEU A 24 4.86 8.69 -1.97
C LEU A 24 5.03 8.47 -3.48
N GLN A 25 4.77 9.49 -4.31
CA GLN A 25 5.05 9.44 -5.75
C GLN A 25 6.51 9.12 -6.01
N GLY A 26 6.78 8.21 -6.95
CA GLY A 26 8.13 7.74 -7.28
C GLY A 26 8.75 6.80 -6.22
N THR A 27 7.99 6.35 -5.21
CA THR A 27 8.44 5.36 -4.23
C THR A 27 7.78 4.00 -4.45
N SER A 28 8.37 2.94 -3.89
CA SER A 28 7.80 1.59 -3.98
C SER A 28 8.30 0.67 -2.86
N PHE A 29 7.49 -0.32 -2.49
CA PHE A 29 7.93 -1.46 -1.71
C PHE A 29 8.61 -2.44 -2.67
N GLY A 30 9.94 -2.49 -2.69
CA GLY A 30 10.69 -3.40 -3.57
C GLY A 30 10.20 -4.85 -3.49
N SER A 31 10.47 -5.64 -4.54
CA SER A 31 9.68 -6.83 -4.91
C SER A 31 9.51 -7.95 -3.85
N TYR A 32 10.29 -8.02 -2.76
CA TYR A 32 10.26 -9.17 -1.84
C TYR A 32 10.60 -8.88 -0.36
N TYR A 33 10.59 -7.63 0.08
CA TYR A 33 11.30 -7.27 1.32
C TYR A 33 10.42 -7.14 2.59
N LEU A 34 9.10 -6.96 2.43
CA LEU A 34 8.19 -6.71 3.56
C LEU A 34 7.15 -7.83 3.73
N ASN A 35 7.60 -9.08 3.61
CA ASN A 35 6.72 -10.26 3.69
C ASN A 35 6.09 -10.46 5.08
N ASN A 36 6.57 -9.77 6.11
CA ASN A 36 6.01 -9.81 7.46
C ASN A 36 5.01 -8.67 7.73
N LEU A 37 4.80 -7.77 6.76
CA LEU A 37 3.95 -6.60 6.96
C LEU A 37 2.48 -7.03 6.97
N GLU A 38 1.83 -6.79 8.10
CA GLU A 38 0.44 -7.15 8.36
C GLU A 38 -0.49 -5.93 8.26
N GLN A 39 0.00 -4.73 8.53
CA GLN A 39 -0.76 -3.49 8.44
C GLN A 39 0.00 -2.38 7.71
N LEU A 40 -0.70 -1.73 6.79
CA LEU A 40 -0.24 -0.55 6.07
C LEU A 40 -1.31 0.55 6.13
N LEU A 41 -0.93 1.72 6.63
CA LEU A 41 -1.77 2.92 6.65
C LEU A 41 -1.23 3.96 5.66
N LEU A 42 -2.09 4.43 4.76
CA LEU A 42 -1.80 5.40 3.70
C LEU A 42 -2.82 6.55 3.70
N ASP A 43 -3.51 6.75 4.82
CA ASP A 43 -4.60 7.73 4.85
C ASP A 43 -4.04 9.13 4.56
N TYR A 44 -4.79 9.94 3.81
CA TYR A 44 -4.40 11.30 3.42
C TYR A 44 -3.05 11.39 2.66
N SER A 45 -2.60 10.30 2.04
CA SER A 45 -1.36 10.27 1.27
C SER A 45 -1.60 10.41 -0.23
N THR A 46 -0.54 10.74 -0.97
CA THR A 46 -0.54 10.78 -2.43
C THR A 46 0.37 9.71 -2.99
N VAL A 47 -0.11 8.92 -3.94
CA VAL A 47 0.63 7.80 -4.55
C VAL A 47 0.51 7.82 -6.07
N ASP A 48 1.42 7.11 -6.74
CA ASP A 48 1.32 6.80 -8.17
C ASP A 48 1.00 5.30 -8.39
N ASP A 49 0.82 4.93 -9.66
CA ASP A 49 0.47 3.56 -10.03
C ASP A 49 1.59 2.56 -9.66
N ASN A 50 2.86 3.00 -9.69
CA ASN A 50 3.99 2.15 -9.33
C ASN A 50 3.93 1.76 -7.85
N PHE A 51 3.62 2.72 -6.98
CA PHE A 51 3.40 2.46 -5.57
C PHE A 51 2.26 1.47 -5.35
N LEU A 52 1.11 1.68 -6.01
CA LEU A 52 -0.06 0.79 -5.91
C LEU A 52 0.24 -0.64 -6.41
N GLN A 53 1.06 -0.79 -7.46
CA GLN A 53 1.53 -2.10 -7.94
C GLN A 53 2.45 -2.77 -6.92
N SER A 54 3.30 -2.00 -6.24
CA SER A 54 4.23 -2.55 -5.24
C SER A 54 3.53 -3.17 -4.01
N ILE A 55 2.32 -2.70 -3.68
CA ILE A 55 1.48 -3.30 -2.62
C ILE A 55 1.19 -4.79 -2.90
N ARG A 56 1.17 -5.23 -4.17
CA ARG A 56 0.95 -6.64 -4.54
C ARG A 56 2.01 -7.59 -3.98
N ALA A 57 3.20 -7.10 -3.65
CA ALA A 57 4.27 -7.89 -3.03
C ALA A 57 4.02 -8.14 -1.52
N LEU A 58 3.09 -7.42 -0.89
CA LEU A 58 2.81 -7.49 0.55
C LEU A 58 1.83 -8.63 0.87
N VAL A 59 2.27 -9.88 0.63
CA VAL A 59 1.40 -11.08 0.68
C VAL A 59 0.79 -11.38 2.06
N SER A 60 1.40 -10.88 3.13
CA SER A 60 0.92 -11.05 4.52
C SER A 60 0.01 -9.92 4.99
N LEU A 61 -0.26 -8.93 4.13
CA LEU A 61 -1.05 -7.76 4.51
C LEU A 61 -2.48 -8.17 4.87
N GLN A 62 -2.88 -7.81 6.10
CA GLN A 62 -4.20 -8.08 6.66
C GLN A 62 -5.06 -6.82 6.72
N ILE A 63 -4.44 -5.67 6.94
CA ILE A 63 -5.12 -4.38 7.05
C ILE A 63 -4.46 -3.39 6.08
N LEU A 64 -5.28 -2.81 5.20
CA LEU A 64 -4.89 -1.71 4.33
C LEU A 64 -5.88 -0.56 4.50
N SER A 65 -5.38 0.61 4.88
CA SER A 65 -6.17 1.84 4.98
C SER A 65 -5.67 2.87 3.96
N MET A 66 -6.58 3.42 3.17
CA MET A 66 -6.32 4.41 2.12
C MET A 66 -7.39 5.50 2.12
N GLN A 67 -7.87 5.88 3.31
CA GLN A 67 -8.86 6.93 3.44
C GLN A 67 -8.34 8.22 2.84
N GLN A 68 -9.15 8.87 2.01
CA GLN A 68 -8.78 10.13 1.32
C GLN A 68 -7.43 10.04 0.59
N LEU A 69 -7.07 8.86 0.09
CA LEU A 69 -5.87 8.66 -0.71
C LEU A 69 -6.04 9.37 -2.07
N ASN A 70 -5.05 10.18 -2.41
CA ASN A 70 -4.95 10.81 -3.71
C ASN A 70 -4.12 9.92 -4.65
N ALA A 71 -4.80 9.17 -5.51
CA ALA A 71 -4.18 8.33 -6.53
C ALA A 71 -4.62 8.80 -7.92
N PHE A 72 -3.72 8.76 -8.91
CA PHE A 72 -4.05 9.17 -10.28
C PHE A 72 -4.92 8.15 -11.01
N GLN A 73 -4.65 6.84 -10.84
CA GLN A 73 -5.39 5.77 -11.48
C GLN A 73 -5.43 4.50 -10.62
N LEU A 74 -6.45 4.36 -9.77
CA LEU A 74 -6.72 3.10 -9.07
C LEU A 74 -7.49 2.14 -10.01
N THR A 75 -6.80 1.60 -11.01
CA THR A 75 -7.43 0.87 -12.14
C THR A 75 -7.54 -0.64 -11.93
N GLN A 76 -6.88 -1.20 -10.91
CA GLN A 76 -6.80 -2.65 -10.71
C GLN A 76 -7.05 -3.03 -9.26
N GLY A 77 -7.86 -4.06 -9.05
CA GLY A 77 -7.98 -4.69 -7.73
C GLY A 77 -6.69 -5.39 -7.30
N TRP A 78 -6.67 -5.86 -6.05
CA TRP A 78 -5.54 -6.59 -5.47
C TRP A 78 -5.87 -8.06 -5.16
N PRO A 79 -6.11 -8.91 -6.18
CA PRO A 79 -6.45 -10.33 -5.98
C PRO A 79 -5.32 -11.13 -5.31
N HIS A 80 -4.10 -10.57 -5.27
CA HIS A 80 -2.94 -11.19 -4.63
C HIS A 80 -2.89 -11.03 -3.11
N LEU A 81 -3.65 -10.09 -2.54
CA LEU A 81 -3.70 -9.86 -1.09
C LEU A 81 -4.63 -10.88 -0.40
N LYS A 82 -4.27 -12.16 -0.49
CA LYS A 82 -5.09 -13.29 0.02
C LYS A 82 -5.31 -13.25 1.53
N SER A 83 -4.44 -12.56 2.25
CA SER A 83 -4.50 -12.41 3.71
C SER A 83 -5.32 -11.21 4.16
N LEU A 84 -5.82 -10.38 3.23
CA LEU A 84 -6.49 -9.12 3.54
C LEU A 84 -7.83 -9.38 4.22
N LYS A 85 -7.98 -8.84 5.43
CA LYS A 85 -9.18 -8.94 6.27
C LYS A 85 -9.94 -7.62 6.35
N LYS A 86 -9.23 -6.49 6.23
CA LYS A 86 -9.80 -5.16 6.26
C LYS A 86 -9.20 -4.29 5.15
N LEU A 87 -10.07 -3.67 4.38
CA LEU A 87 -9.75 -2.68 3.37
C LEU A 87 -10.60 -1.45 3.63
N ASP A 88 -9.97 -0.31 3.88
CA ASP A 88 -10.62 0.98 4.06
C ASP A 88 -10.29 1.93 2.91
N LEU A 89 -11.35 2.45 2.27
CA LEU A 89 -11.33 3.23 1.04
C LEU A 89 -12.16 4.50 1.16
N TYR A 90 -12.49 4.92 2.39
CA TYR A 90 -13.38 6.06 2.61
C TYR A 90 -12.86 7.32 1.88
N GLU A 91 -13.69 7.90 1.03
CA GLU A 91 -13.38 9.11 0.24
C GLU A 91 -12.09 9.01 -0.63
N THR A 92 -11.63 7.82 -1.00
CA THR A 92 -10.54 7.67 -1.98
C THR A 92 -10.98 8.14 -3.37
N THR A 93 -10.40 9.23 -3.86
CA THR A 93 -10.78 9.87 -5.12
C THR A 93 -10.13 9.17 -6.32
N THR A 94 -10.63 7.99 -6.73
CA THR A 94 -10.39 7.38 -8.07
C THR A 94 -11.12 6.05 -8.33
N LEU A 95 -12.01 5.59 -7.46
CA LEU A 95 -12.63 4.26 -7.56
C LEU A 95 -13.59 4.11 -8.75
N ASN A 96 -13.07 3.69 -9.91
CA ASN A 96 -13.84 2.97 -10.91
C ASN A 96 -13.88 1.49 -10.51
N TYR A 97 -14.84 1.10 -9.67
CA TYR A 97 -15.06 -0.31 -9.31
C TYR A 97 -15.41 -1.14 -10.56
N ARG A 98 -14.53 -2.08 -10.93
CA ARG A 98 -14.97 -3.37 -11.46
C ARG A 98 -14.52 -4.46 -10.49
N MET A 99 -15.31 -4.67 -9.45
CA MET A 99 -15.30 -5.94 -8.71
C MET A 99 -16.11 -6.92 -9.54
N LEU A 100 -15.44 -7.87 -10.22
CA LEU A 100 -15.87 -9.24 -10.55
C LEU A 100 -14.66 -9.98 -11.12
#